data_AF-A0A2J8Q5J1-F1
#
_entry.id   AF-A0A2J8Q5J1-F1
#
_cell.length_a   1.000
_cell.length_b   1.000
_cell.length_c   1.000
_cell.angle_alpha   90.00
_cell.angle_beta   90.00
_cell.angle_gamma   90.00
#
_symmetry.space_group_name_H-M   'P 1'
#
loop_
_entity.id
_entity.type
_entity.pdbx_description
1 polymer ?
#
loop_
_entity_poly.entity_id
_entity_poly.type
_entity_poly.pdbx_seq_one_letter_code
_entity_poly.pdbx_strand_id
1 'polypeptide(L)'
;MTLDNINRAAVDRIIRVDHAGEYGANRIYAGQMAVLSRTSVGPVIQKMWDQEKDHLKKFNELMVTFRVRPTVLMPLWNVLGFALGAGTALLGKEGAMACTVAV
;
A
#
# COMPACT_ATOMS: atom_id res chain seq x y z
N MET A 1 17.70 -2.10 27.87
CA MET A 1 16.99 -0.99 27.19
C MET A 1 15.51 -1.16 27.51
N THR A 2 15.00 -0.51 28.55
CA THR A 2 13.61 -0.68 28.97
C THR A 2 12.69 0.11 28.03
N LEU A 3 11.50 -0.44 27.74
CA LEU A 3 10.49 0.11 26.83
C LEU A 3 9.81 1.38 27.39
N ASP A 4 10.33 1.95 28.48
CA ASP A 4 9.69 3.00 29.29
C ASP A 4 9.69 4.37 28.60
N ASN A 5 10.51 4.55 27.55
CA ASN A 5 10.59 5.79 26.76
C ASN A 5 9.85 5.73 25.41
N ILE A 6 9.11 4.66 25.11
CA ILE A 6 8.33 4.59 23.88
C ILE A 6 7.05 5.40 24.05
N ASN A 7 6.96 6.53 23.35
CA ASN A 7 5.72 7.28 23.22
C ASN A 7 4.69 6.43 22.48
N ARG A 8 3.87 5.69 23.23
CA ARG A 8 2.85 4.78 22.68
C ARG A 8 1.89 5.48 21.73
N ALA A 9 1.54 6.74 22.01
CA ALA A 9 0.69 7.52 21.12
C ALA A 9 1.37 7.84 19.78
N ALA A 10 2.69 8.06 19.78
CA ALA A 10 3.45 8.21 18.55
C ALA A 10 3.50 6.90 17.76
N VAL A 11 3.80 5.78 18.42
CA VAL A 11 3.83 4.45 17.78
C VAL A 11 2.47 4.08 17.17
N ASP A 12 1.38 4.28 17.90
CA ASP A 12 0.02 4.00 17.44
C ASP A 12 -0.37 4.86 16.22
N ARG A 13 0.08 6.12 16.16
CA ARG A 13 -0.13 6.96 14.96
C ARG A 13 0.70 6.49 13.77
N ILE A 14 1.99 6.23 13.97
CA ILE A 14 2.92 5.82 12.90
C ILE A 14 2.41 4.53 12.26
N ILE A 15 2.19 3.49 13.06
CA ILE A 15 1.73 2.18 12.55
C ILE A 15 0.39 2.31 11.82
N ARG A 16 -0.56 3.13 12.32
CA ARG A 16 -1.86 3.31 11.66
C ARG A 16 -1.73 4.04 10.31
N VAL A 17 -0.87 5.06 10.23
CA VAL A 17 -0.67 5.83 8.99
C VAL A 17 0.05 4.96 7.96
N ASP A 18 1.13 4.30 8.36
CA ASP A 18 1.90 3.44 7.48
C ASP A 18 1.04 2.28 6.97
N HIS A 19 0.29 1.60 7.84
CA HIS A 19 -0.66 0.55 7.44
C HIS A 19 -1.68 1.03 6.40
N ALA A 20 -2.20 2.25 6.55
CA ALA A 20 -3.10 2.83 5.58
C ALA A 20 -2.41 3.13 4.23
N GLY A 21 -1.14 3.56 4.29
CA GLY A 21 -0.27 3.76 3.12
C GLY A 21 -0.05 2.47 2.34
N GLU A 22 0.45 1.43 3.01
CA GLU A 22 0.67 0.09 2.41
C GLU A 22 -0.62 -0.49 1.82
N TYR A 23 -1.75 -0.27 2.50
CA TYR A 23 -3.03 -0.71 1.98
C TYR A 23 -3.41 0.04 0.70
N GLY A 24 -3.23 1.37 0.68
CA GLY A 24 -3.46 2.20 -0.51
C GLY A 24 -2.57 1.79 -1.68
N ALA A 25 -1.28 1.55 -1.41
CA ALA A 25 -0.29 1.08 -2.37
C ALA A 25 -0.67 -0.27 -2.99
N ASN A 26 -1.04 -1.25 -2.15
CA ASN A 26 -1.56 -2.54 -2.60
C ASN A 26 -2.81 -2.38 -3.50
N ARG A 27 -3.63 -1.36 -3.28
CA ARG A 27 -4.80 -1.05 -4.13
C ARG A 27 -4.42 -0.36 -5.44
N ILE A 28 -3.37 0.46 -5.45
CA ILE A 28 -2.79 1.03 -6.68
C ILE A 28 -2.31 -0.09 -7.60
N TYR A 29 -1.49 -1.02 -7.10
CA TYR A 29 -1.03 -2.16 -7.90
C TYR A 29 -2.19 -3.01 -8.43
N ALA A 30 -3.23 -3.23 -7.63
CA ALA A 30 -4.43 -3.93 -8.08
C ALA A 30 -5.13 -3.20 -9.24
N GLY A 31 -5.20 -1.87 -9.19
CA GLY A 31 -5.73 -1.04 -10.28
C GLY A 31 -4.87 -1.11 -11.54
N GLN A 32 -3.55 -1.07 -11.39
CA GLN A 32 -2.62 -1.21 -12.52
C GLN A 32 -2.74 -2.57 -13.19
N MET A 33 -2.80 -3.66 -12.41
CA MET A 33 -2.96 -5.01 -12.93
C MET A 33 -4.30 -5.22 -13.64
N ALA A 34 -5.36 -4.51 -13.23
CA ALA A 34 -6.64 -4.55 -13.93
C ALA A 34 -6.52 -4.03 -15.39
N VAL A 35 -5.56 -3.14 -15.66
CA VAL A 35 -5.35 -2.53 -16.99
C VAL A 35 -4.20 -3.20 -17.75
N LEU A 36 -3.05 -3.43 -17.09
CA LEU A 36 -1.79 -3.80 -17.75
C LEU A 36 -1.42 -5.28 -17.62
N SER A 37 -2.21 -6.11 -16.93
CA SER A 37 -1.87 -7.53 -16.69
C SER A 37 -1.51 -8.34 -17.94
N ARG A 38 -2.14 -8.05 -19.08
CA ARG A 38 -1.93 -8.76 -20.35
C ARG A 38 -0.88 -8.12 -21.27
N THR A 39 -0.21 -7.08 -20.80
CA THR A 39 0.83 -6.39 -21.56
C THR A 39 2.21 -6.95 -21.22
N SER A 40 3.24 -6.54 -21.96
CA SER A 40 4.63 -6.94 -21.69
C SER A 40 5.16 -6.48 -20.32
N VAL A 41 4.50 -5.51 -19.67
CA VAL A 41 4.92 -4.98 -18.36
C VAL A 41 4.19 -5.63 -17.19
N GLY A 42 3.11 -6.39 -17.43
CA GLY A 42 2.34 -7.08 -16.39
C GLY A 42 3.18 -7.92 -15.43
N PRO A 43 4.13 -8.75 -15.90
CA PRO A 43 5.00 -9.53 -15.01
C PRO A 43 5.88 -8.68 -14.09
N VAL A 44 6.33 -7.51 -14.55
CA VAL A 44 7.15 -6.59 -13.74
C VAL A 44 6.29 -5.97 -12.64
N ILE A 45 5.09 -5.49 -12.99
CA ILE A 45 4.14 -4.92 -12.03
C ILE A 45 3.74 -5.98 -10.99
N GLN A 46 3.49 -7.23 -11.42
CA GLN A 46 3.19 -8.33 -10.51
C GLN A 46 4.32 -8.58 -9.51
N LYS A 47 5.58 -8.62 -9.97
CA LYS A 47 6.74 -8.80 -9.09
C LYS A 47 6.84 -7.69 -8.05
N MET A 48 6.67 -6.44 -8.46
CA MET A 48 6.69 -5.29 -7.53
C MET A 48 5.52 -5.36 -6.55
N TRP A 49 4.33 -5.72 -7.04
CA TRP A 49 3.16 -5.89 -6.18
C TRP A 49 3.34 -7.01 -5.16
N ASP A 50 4.03 -8.09 -5.50
CA ASP A 50 4.30 -9.16 -4.53
C ASP A 50 5.24 -8.70 -3.40
N GLN A 51 6.20 -7.81 -3.69
CA GLN A 51 7.01 -7.16 -2.65
C GLN A 51 6.16 -6.23 -1.76
N GLU A 52 5.25 -5.48 -2.37
CA GLU A 52 4.32 -4.60 -1.64
C GLU A 52 3.41 -5.38 -0.68
N LYS A 53 2.95 -6.57 -1.07
CA LYS A 53 2.14 -7.43 -0.19
C LYS A 53 2.90 -7.83 1.07
N ASP A 54 4.22 -8.00 1.00
CA ASP A 54 5.05 -8.30 2.17
C ASP A 54 5.13 -7.11 3.12
N HIS A 55 5.17 -5.87 2.61
CA HIS A 55 5.08 -4.67 3.45
C HIS A 55 3.73 -4.58 4.17
N LEU A 56 2.62 -4.72 3.43
CA LEU A 56 1.28 -4.71 4.03
C LEU A 56 1.12 -5.83 5.07
N LYS A 57 1.64 -7.03 4.79
CA LYS A 57 1.68 -8.13 5.76
C LYS A 57 2.42 -7.72 7.02
N LYS A 58 3.60 -7.08 6.89
CA LYS A 58 4.38 -6.64 8.04
C LYS A 58 3.61 -5.63 8.89
N PHE A 59 2.95 -4.66 8.27
CA PHE A 59 2.15 -3.70 9.02
C PHE A 59 0.90 -4.32 9.65
N ASN A 60 0.26 -5.31 9.03
CA ASN A 60 -0.80 -6.09 9.69
C ASN A 60 -0.31 -6.78 10.97
N GLU A 61 0.88 -7.38 10.95
CA GLU A 61 1.49 -7.99 12.14
C GLU A 61 1.76 -6.94 13.23
N LEU A 62 2.28 -5.77 12.85
CA LEU A 62 2.53 -4.66 13.77
C LEU A 62 1.24 -4.10 14.38
N MET A 63 0.17 -3.97 13.58
CA MET A 63 -1.15 -3.55 14.06
C MET A 63 -1.66 -4.46 15.18
N VAL A 64 -1.53 -5.78 15.01
CA VAL A 64 -1.91 -6.77 16.03
C VAL A 64 -0.98 -6.70 17.24
N THR A 65 0.34 -6.67 17.01
CA THR A 65 1.37 -6.66 18.07
C THR A 65 1.20 -5.46 19.01
N PHE A 66 0.96 -4.28 18.44
CA PHE A 66 0.83 -3.03 19.19
C PHE A 66 -0.63 -2.66 19.51
N ARG A 67 -1.61 -3.51 19.13
CA ARG A 67 -3.05 -3.30 19.29
C ARG A 67 -3.55 -1.97 18.71
N VAL A 68 -2.96 -1.58 17.59
CA VAL A 68 -3.31 -0.35 16.86
C VAL A 68 -4.58 -0.62 16.06
N ARG A 69 -5.54 0.31 16.13
CA ARG A 69 -6.76 0.23 15.33
C ARG A 69 -6.51 0.79 13.93
N PRO A 70 -7.03 0.16 12.86
CA PRO A 70 -6.95 0.73 11.51
C PRO A 70 -7.66 2.08 11.44
N THR A 71 -7.31 2.88 10.44
CA THR A 71 -8.03 4.13 10.18
C THR A 71 -9.47 3.84 9.73
N VAL A 72 -10.41 4.72 10.09
CA VAL A 72 -11.80 4.65 9.59
C VAL A 72 -11.89 4.96 8.08
N LEU A 73 -10.85 5.58 7.51
CA LEU A 73 -10.78 5.95 6.10
C LEU A 73 -10.36 4.79 5.18
N MET A 74 -10.20 3.57 5.70
CA MET A 74 -9.82 2.40 4.89
C MET A 74 -10.71 2.18 3.65
N PRO A 75 -12.06 2.32 3.71
CA PRO A 75 -12.89 2.19 2.52
C PRO A 75 -12.59 3.25 1.45
N LEU A 76 -12.18 4.45 1.86
CA LEU A 76 -11.79 5.51 0.93
C LEU A 76 -10.50 5.13 0.19
N TRP A 77 -9.48 4.64 0.92
CA TRP A 77 -8.22 4.18 0.32
C TRP A 77 -8.42 3.00 -0.62
N ASN A 78 -9.37 2.10 -0.31
CA ASN A 78 -9.72 0.98 -1.18
C ASN A 78 -10.16 1.42 -2.58
N VAL A 79 -10.96 2.49 -2.65
CA VAL A 79 -11.50 3.02 -3.90
C VAL A 79 -10.49 3.94 -4.58
N LEU A 80 -9.95 4.91 -3.86
CA LEU A 80 -9.03 5.91 -4.42
C LEU A 80 -7.73 5.28 -4.91
N GLY A 81 -7.13 4.35 -4.14
CA GLY A 81 -5.91 3.67 -4.56
C GLY A 81 -6.11 2.90 -5.86
N PHE A 82 -7.21 2.13 -5.95
CA PHE A 82 -7.53 1.40 -7.17
C PHE A 82 -7.80 2.33 -8.36
N ALA A 83 -8.60 3.37 -8.17
CA ALA A 83 -8.92 4.31 -9.23
C ALA A 83 -7.66 5.05 -9.74
N LEU A 84 -6.76 5.44 -8.83
CA LEU A 84 -5.48 6.04 -9.17
C LEU A 84 -4.59 5.07 -9.96
N GLY A 85 -4.47 3.82 -9.49
CA GLY A 85 -3.67 2.80 -10.17
C GLY A 85 -4.20 2.47 -11.57
N ALA A 86 -5.51 2.29 -11.71
CA ALA A 86 -6.13 2.04 -13.01
C ALA A 86 -6.01 3.26 -13.93
N GLY A 87 -6.28 4.47 -13.42
CA GLY A 87 -6.20 5.71 -14.17
C GLY A 87 -4.80 6.00 -14.70
N THR A 88 -3.77 5.80 -13.87
CA THR A 88 -2.36 5.99 -14.30
C THR A 88 -1.90 4.90 -15.25
N ALA A 89 -2.38 3.66 -15.09
CA ALA A 89 -2.08 2.57 -16.01
C ALA A 89 -2.71 2.75 -17.40
N LEU A 90 -3.84 3.45 -17.51
CA LEU A 90 -4.42 3.83 -18.81
C LEU A 90 -3.53 4.81 -19.59
N LEU A 91 -2.63 5.53 -18.91
CA LEU A 91 -1.63 6.39 -19.55
C LEU A 91 -0.40 5.61 -20.05
N GLY A 92 -0.38 4.29 -19.86
CA GLY A 92 0.71 3.41 -20.29
C GLY A 92 1.67 3.04 -19.16
N LYS A 93 2.78 2.40 -19.55
CA LYS A 93 3.81 1.88 -18.63
C LYS A 93 4.39 2.98 -17.75
N GLU A 94 4.71 4.11 -18.34
CA GLU A 94 5.38 5.23 -17.68
C GLU A 94 4.48 5.85 -16.61
N GLY A 95 3.18 5.97 -16.89
CA GLY A 95 2.18 6.42 -15.93
C GLY A 95 2.03 5.45 -14.75
N ALA A 96 1.98 4.15 -15.03
CA ALA A 96 1.94 3.13 -13.98
C ALA A 96 3.21 3.17 -13.11
N MET A 97 4.40 3.19 -13.72
CA MET A 97 5.65 3.20 -12.98
C MET A 97 5.84 4.48 -12.15
N ALA A 98 5.43 5.65 -12.66
CA ALA A 98 5.49 6.89 -11.88
C ALA A 98 4.62 6.82 -10.61
N CYS A 99 3.49 6.12 -10.67
CA CYS A 99 2.58 5.97 -9.55
C CYS A 99 3.09 4.98 -8.47
N THR A 100 4.01 4.07 -8.80
CA THR A 100 4.48 3.02 -7.89
C THR A 100 5.96 3.10 -7.55
N VAL A 101 6.76 3.87 -8.28
CA VAL A 101 8.15 4.20 -7.88
C VAL A 101 8.17 5.22 -6.74
N ALA A 102 7.08 5.99 -6.59
CA ALA A 102 6.94 6.98 -5.52
C ALA A 102 6.46 6.38 -4.17
N VAL A 103 6.19 5.08 -4.14
CA VAL A 103 5.64 4.35 -2.99
C VAL A 103 6.64 3.28 -2.59
#